data_AF-A0A1G7XEU0-F1
#
_entry.id   AF-A0A1G7XEU0-F1
#
_cell.length_a   1.000
_cell.length_b   1.000
_cell.length_c   1.000
_cell.angle_alpha   90.00
_cell.angle_beta   90.00
_cell.angle_gamma   90.00
#
_symmetry.space_group_name_H-M   'P 1'
#
loop_
_entity.id
_entity.type
_entity.pdbx_description
1 polymer ?
#
loop_
_entity_poly.entity_id
_entity_poly.type
_entity_poly.pdbx_seq_one_letter_code
_entity_poly.pdbx_strand_id
1 'polypeptide(L)'
;MSKLDESEKSAAVRRERGATTVYQALREEIFNLQREPGSGLDEVGIAKEFNLSRTPVREALFMLSGEGLVHVLPNRASIVAPLTMHRLNDLLDTWLILTRAVCVDAAHRRTPDDLVDLDDRVVQFEVAIEAGDILGIAKAMLHLQRGYGEVARNFFLGRYYPLCLDAGRRTLLLHYFPYASAADLAHQTTTHRAMITAIRVNDTVACNKIAGEMLAAILSVIKSSLEPSIADEVDLVTSPLSHAAPPEKMKDAPLMDNSQRIAKLSKLLKAADCPAIAFVPGPNFYYLTGVSLALMERPTILIVTAEGDVHAAIPALERDRWAAEVPHAHTVYWQDSDGYSDALAELAKQVGYAPLAVEGNRMRQFEAAALSAAFGSAVSDGTAMLASLRLIKEPEEVSAIQRAVDLSEAALVATLAQVRAGNSETEIRARLQIEMLARGADGPGFDLIVLAGGASADCHGIPSSERILKPGDALLFDFGAKLNGYSADITRTYFCEEVPEPHRRLYEVVLEANRVGREMVAPGIAIHDLDHAVQSVLRDAGYDANIRHKVGHGLGLDIHEAPQLMVGNHETLQEGMVITIEPGLYEPDVIGVRIEDDVLVTDSGAKSLTSLPRELQVIGR
;
A
#
# COMPACT_ATOMS: atom_id res chain seq x y z
N MET A 1 -29.11 38.86 -33.24
CA MET A 1 -28.50 38.18 -32.08
C MET A 1 -27.68 39.22 -31.35
N SER A 2 -28.40 39.99 -30.52
CA SER A 2 -28.20 41.41 -30.30
C SER A 2 -27.44 41.70 -29.00
N LYS A 3 -27.03 42.96 -28.84
CA LYS A 3 -26.43 43.65 -27.67
C LYS A 3 -26.93 43.24 -26.26
N LEU A 4 -28.05 42.50 -26.17
CA LEU A 4 -28.53 41.89 -24.93
C LEU A 4 -27.56 40.80 -24.41
N ASP A 5 -27.01 39.94 -25.27
CA ASP A 5 -26.12 38.82 -24.88
C ASP A 5 -24.73 39.30 -24.40
N GLU A 6 -24.21 40.40 -24.94
CA GLU A 6 -22.96 41.03 -24.45
C GLU A 6 -23.14 41.75 -23.10
N SER A 7 -24.32 42.33 -22.86
CA SER A 7 -24.64 42.99 -21.59
C SER A 7 -24.83 41.98 -20.45
N GLU A 8 -25.42 40.82 -20.73
CA GLU A 8 -25.57 39.72 -19.78
C GLU A 8 -24.24 39.05 -19.47
N LYS A 9 -23.38 38.83 -20.48
CA LYS A 9 -22.00 38.34 -20.27
C LYS A 9 -21.15 39.31 -19.44
N SER A 10 -21.22 40.61 -19.73
CA SER A 10 -20.51 41.64 -18.94
C SER A 10 -21.02 41.73 -17.50
N ALA A 11 -22.33 41.63 -17.29
CA ALA A 11 -22.93 41.60 -15.95
C ALA A 11 -22.66 40.29 -15.19
N ALA A 12 -22.48 39.16 -15.88
CA ALA A 12 -22.09 37.88 -15.30
C ALA A 12 -20.62 37.91 -14.86
N VAL A 13 -19.70 38.38 -15.72
CA VAL A 13 -18.27 38.55 -15.39
C VAL A 13 -18.07 39.54 -14.24
N ARG A 14 -18.87 40.61 -14.16
CA ARG A 14 -18.82 41.57 -13.05
C ARG A 14 -19.39 40.99 -11.75
N ARG A 15 -20.40 40.10 -11.83
CA ARG A 15 -20.92 39.35 -10.67
C ARG A 15 -19.92 38.33 -10.16
N GLU A 16 -19.30 37.55 -11.04
CA GLU A 16 -18.27 36.56 -10.72
C GLU A 16 -17.03 37.19 -10.06
N ARG A 17 -16.57 38.34 -10.58
CA ARG A 17 -15.52 39.14 -9.93
C ARG A 17 -15.97 39.66 -8.56
N GLY A 18 -17.20 40.16 -8.43
CA GLY A 18 -17.76 40.63 -7.16
C GLY A 18 -17.86 39.52 -6.11
N ALA A 19 -18.31 38.32 -6.49
CA ALA A 19 -18.44 37.17 -5.60
C ALA A 19 -17.05 36.67 -5.15
N THR A 20 -16.09 36.60 -6.08
CA THR A 20 -14.71 36.21 -5.76
C THR A 20 -14.03 37.20 -4.81
N THR A 21 -14.22 38.50 -5.00
CA THR A 21 -13.67 39.54 -4.11
C THR A 21 -14.25 39.45 -2.70
N VAL A 22 -15.58 39.32 -2.58
CA VAL A 22 -16.23 39.16 -1.27
C VAL A 22 -15.79 37.86 -0.61
N TYR A 23 -15.70 36.78 -1.38
CA TYR A 23 -15.22 35.48 -0.91
C TYR A 23 -13.81 35.56 -0.31
N GLN A 24 -12.84 36.15 -1.04
CA GLN A 24 -11.45 36.26 -0.57
C GLN A 24 -11.34 37.13 0.68
N ALA A 25 -12.06 38.26 0.73
CA ALA A 25 -12.06 39.16 1.87
C ALA A 25 -12.65 38.51 3.13
N LEU A 26 -13.84 37.91 3.00
CA LEU A 26 -14.49 37.20 4.11
C LEU A 26 -13.67 35.98 4.56
N ARG A 27 -13.05 35.24 3.63
CA ARG A 27 -12.15 34.12 3.95
C ARG A 27 -11.00 34.57 4.85
N GLU A 28 -10.33 35.67 4.49
CA GLU A 28 -9.25 36.22 5.32
C GLU A 28 -9.77 36.78 6.66
N GLU A 29 -10.89 37.48 6.68
CA GLU A 29 -11.48 38.00 7.92
C GLU A 29 -11.83 36.87 8.91
N ILE A 30 -12.38 35.75 8.41
CA ILE A 30 -12.68 34.55 9.21
C ILE A 30 -11.39 33.91 9.74
N PHE A 31 -10.37 33.74 8.88
CA PHE A 31 -9.11 33.15 9.30
C PHE A 31 -8.34 34.01 10.31
N ASN A 32 -8.47 35.33 10.22
CA ASN A 32 -7.85 36.29 11.15
C ASN A 32 -8.70 36.56 12.40
N LEU A 33 -9.81 35.85 12.60
CA LEU A 33 -10.76 36.06 13.70
C LEU A 33 -11.36 37.48 13.77
N GLN A 34 -11.31 38.24 12.67
CA GLN A 34 -12.03 39.50 12.54
C GLN A 34 -13.55 39.26 12.46
N ARG A 35 -13.93 38.03 12.05
CA ARG A 35 -15.27 37.48 12.25
C ARG A 35 -15.15 36.23 13.13
N GLU A 36 -15.67 36.31 14.35
CA GLU A 36 -15.51 35.28 15.36
C GLU A 36 -16.25 33.98 14.99
N PRO A 37 -15.71 32.80 15.35
CA PRO A 37 -16.43 31.53 15.18
C PRO A 37 -17.81 31.56 15.87
N GLY A 38 -18.84 31.10 15.16
CA GLY A 38 -20.23 31.12 15.64
C GLY A 38 -20.96 32.47 15.50
N SER A 39 -20.25 33.55 15.11
CA SER A 39 -20.89 34.85 14.86
C SER A 39 -21.77 34.84 13.61
N GLY A 40 -22.84 35.65 13.62
CA GLY A 40 -23.73 35.80 12.48
C GLY A 40 -23.13 36.65 11.36
N LEU A 41 -23.37 36.24 10.12
CA LEU A 41 -22.99 36.97 8.91
C LEU A 41 -24.21 37.72 8.35
N ASP A 42 -24.21 39.04 8.55
CA ASP A 42 -25.25 39.92 8.01
C ASP A 42 -25.04 40.17 6.50
N GLU A 43 -25.79 39.42 5.68
CA GLU A 43 -25.80 39.58 4.22
C GLU A 43 -26.04 41.03 3.77
N VAL A 44 -26.86 41.79 4.49
CA VAL A 44 -27.23 43.16 4.10
C VAL A 44 -26.10 44.12 4.43
N GLY A 45 -25.50 43.98 5.60
CA GLY A 45 -24.31 44.73 6.01
C GLY A 45 -23.13 44.47 5.08
N ILE A 46 -22.83 43.21 4.76
CA ILE A 46 -21.73 42.83 3.87
C ILE A 46 -21.97 43.36 2.44
N ALA A 47 -23.20 43.30 1.92
CA ALA A 47 -23.51 43.87 0.62
C ALA A 47 -23.25 45.38 0.57
N LYS A 48 -23.54 46.10 1.66
CA LYS A 48 -23.27 47.54 1.80
C LYS A 48 -21.77 47.83 1.90
N GLU A 49 -21.03 47.03 2.67
CA GLU A 49 -19.57 47.14 2.86
C GLU A 49 -18.81 47.06 1.53
N PHE A 50 -19.16 46.09 0.69
CA PHE A 50 -18.49 45.89 -0.61
C PHE A 50 -19.13 46.71 -1.75
N ASN A 51 -20.16 47.51 -1.47
CA ASN A 51 -20.93 48.26 -2.47
C ASN A 51 -21.47 47.35 -3.60
N LEU A 52 -22.03 46.19 -3.23
CA LEU A 52 -22.56 45.17 -4.13
C LEU A 52 -24.04 44.87 -3.83
N SER A 53 -24.70 44.17 -4.75
CA SER A 53 -26.00 43.55 -4.46
C SER A 53 -25.84 42.31 -3.56
N ARG A 54 -26.94 41.78 -3.04
CA ARG A 54 -26.91 40.59 -2.16
C ARG A 54 -26.52 39.30 -2.88
N THR A 55 -26.64 39.24 -4.20
CA THR A 55 -26.40 38.00 -4.97
C THR A 55 -24.93 37.56 -4.93
N PRO A 56 -23.93 38.41 -5.25
CA PRO A 56 -22.51 38.06 -5.09
C PRO A 56 -22.12 37.68 -3.66
N VAL A 57 -22.75 38.29 -2.65
CA VAL A 57 -22.51 37.97 -1.24
C VAL A 57 -23.00 36.56 -0.92
N ARG A 58 -24.19 36.16 -1.39
CA ARG A 58 -24.71 34.81 -1.20
C ARG A 58 -23.88 33.75 -1.91
N GLU A 59 -23.40 34.04 -3.13
CA GLU A 59 -22.47 33.18 -3.85
C GLU A 59 -21.15 33.01 -3.07
N ALA A 60 -20.60 34.10 -2.52
CA ALA A 60 -19.42 34.06 -1.66
C ALA A 60 -19.64 33.22 -0.39
N LEU A 61 -20.77 33.39 0.30
CA LEU A 61 -21.12 32.60 1.49
C LEU A 61 -21.32 31.11 1.16
N PHE A 62 -21.86 30.79 -0.02
CA PHE A 62 -21.98 29.42 -0.50
C PHE A 62 -20.61 28.79 -0.79
N MET A 63 -19.70 29.53 -1.42
CA MET A 63 -18.31 29.09 -1.63
C MET A 63 -17.59 28.83 -0.29
N LEU A 64 -17.72 29.74 0.68
CA LEU A 64 -17.19 29.56 2.04
C LEU A 64 -17.82 28.38 2.78
N SER A 65 -19.10 28.10 2.55
CA SER A 65 -19.76 26.91 3.09
C SER A 65 -19.22 25.63 2.47
N GLY A 66 -18.82 25.65 1.20
CA GLY A 66 -18.12 24.53 0.54
C GLY A 66 -16.76 24.22 1.18
N GLU A 67 -16.07 25.24 1.70
CA GLU A 67 -14.82 25.08 2.46
C GLU A 67 -15.05 24.78 3.96
N GLY A 68 -16.30 24.74 4.41
CA GLY A 68 -16.64 24.54 5.83
C GLY A 68 -16.29 25.72 6.73
N LEU A 69 -16.08 26.93 6.18
CA LEU A 69 -15.82 28.16 6.94
C LEU A 69 -17.10 28.88 7.38
N VAL A 70 -18.22 28.55 6.76
CA VAL A 70 -19.55 29.13 7.03
C VAL A 70 -20.58 28.01 7.12
N HIS A 71 -21.49 28.09 8.09
CA HIS A 71 -22.69 27.25 8.12
C HIS A 71 -23.92 28.06 7.73
N VAL A 72 -24.67 27.54 6.77
CA VAL A 72 -25.98 28.06 6.39
C VAL A 72 -27.04 27.36 7.22
N LEU A 73 -27.70 28.07 8.14
CA LEU A 73 -28.71 27.49 9.02
C LEU A 73 -30.09 27.42 8.33
N PRO A 74 -30.93 26.41 8.64
CA PRO A 74 -32.29 26.34 8.12
C PRO A 74 -33.12 27.55 8.56
N ASN A 75 -33.65 28.31 7.61
CA ASN A 75 -34.52 29.49 7.82
C ASN A 75 -33.92 30.65 8.64
N ARG A 76 -32.61 30.68 8.93
CA ARG A 76 -31.93 31.76 9.65
C ARG A 76 -30.52 31.93 9.13
N ALA A 77 -30.01 33.16 9.24
CA ALA A 77 -28.73 33.67 8.76
C ALA A 77 -27.54 32.67 8.70
N SER A 78 -26.61 32.95 7.80
CA SER A 78 -25.31 32.27 7.77
C SER A 78 -24.50 32.65 9.01
N ILE A 79 -23.77 31.69 9.58
CA ILE A 79 -22.83 31.93 10.70
C ILE A 79 -21.42 31.52 10.29
N VAL A 80 -20.39 32.14 10.87
CA VAL A 80 -19.02 31.62 10.78
C VAL A 80 -18.98 30.25 11.43
N ALA A 81 -18.42 29.25 10.76
CA ALA A 81 -18.37 27.90 11.29
C ALA A 81 -17.64 27.87 12.65
N PRO A 82 -18.26 27.30 13.70
CA PRO A 82 -17.60 27.14 14.98
C PRO A 82 -16.40 26.20 14.82
N LEU A 83 -15.40 26.38 15.67
CA LEU A 83 -14.31 25.42 15.76
C LEU A 83 -14.78 24.23 16.57
N THR A 84 -14.65 23.04 15.99
CA THR A 84 -14.97 21.79 16.69
C THR A 84 -13.67 21.04 16.95
N MET A 85 -13.49 20.60 18.20
CA MET A 85 -12.26 19.92 18.62
C MET A 85 -12.15 18.49 18.09
N HIS A 86 -13.27 17.89 17.66
CA HIS A 86 -13.32 16.55 17.06
C HIS A 86 -12.39 16.40 15.83
N ARG A 87 -12.16 17.47 15.07
CA ARG A 87 -11.28 17.43 13.87
C ARG A 87 -9.86 17.93 14.13
N LEU A 88 -9.52 18.26 15.38
CA LEU A 88 -8.21 18.80 15.70
C LEU A 88 -7.11 17.75 15.51
N ASN A 89 -7.36 16.49 15.88
CA ASN A 89 -6.41 15.39 15.67
C ASN A 89 -6.15 15.18 14.17
N ASP A 90 -7.20 15.04 13.36
CA ASP A 90 -7.07 14.89 11.90
C ASP A 90 -6.25 16.04 11.26
N LEU A 91 -6.48 17.27 11.73
CA LEU A 91 -5.75 18.45 11.29
C LEU A 91 -4.28 18.41 11.72
N LEU A 92 -3.98 18.06 12.98
CA LEU A 92 -2.62 17.98 13.49
C LEU A 92 -1.82 16.84 12.83
N ASP A 93 -2.44 15.68 12.62
CA ASP A 93 -1.85 14.56 11.89
C ASP A 93 -1.54 14.95 10.44
N THR A 94 -2.51 15.55 9.76
CA THR A 94 -2.34 16.04 8.38
C THR A 94 -1.24 17.09 8.31
N TRP A 95 -1.21 18.02 9.28
CA TRP A 95 -0.19 19.06 9.34
C TRP A 95 1.20 18.45 9.55
N LEU A 96 1.35 17.48 10.47
CA LEU A 96 2.62 16.79 10.70
C LEU A 96 3.11 16.06 9.45
N ILE A 97 2.24 15.30 8.78
CA ILE A 97 2.57 14.57 7.56
C ILE A 97 3.04 15.54 6.46
N LEU A 98 2.28 16.61 6.23
CA LEU A 98 2.60 17.58 5.18
C LEU A 98 3.86 18.37 5.49
N THR A 99 4.07 18.82 6.73
CA THR A 99 5.30 19.53 7.11
C THR A 99 6.52 18.64 6.93
N ARG A 100 6.46 17.36 7.32
CA ARG A 100 7.55 16.40 7.11
C ARG A 100 7.87 16.23 5.63
N ALA A 101 6.86 15.95 4.80
CA ALA A 101 7.04 15.77 3.37
C ALA A 101 7.61 17.04 2.69
N VAL A 102 7.06 18.21 3.05
CA VAL A 102 7.49 19.51 2.51
C VAL A 102 8.92 19.83 2.88
N CYS A 103 9.32 19.70 4.15
CA CYS A 103 10.67 20.04 4.58
C CYS A 103 11.73 19.09 4.02
N VAL A 104 11.39 17.80 3.83
CA VAL A 104 12.28 16.83 3.15
C VAL A 104 12.43 17.18 1.66
N ASP A 105 11.33 17.49 0.95
CA ASP A 105 11.40 17.89 -0.45
C ASP A 105 12.13 19.23 -0.63
N ALA A 106 11.93 20.17 0.30
CA ALA A 106 12.64 21.45 0.33
C ALA A 106 14.14 21.24 0.52
N ALA A 107 14.55 20.34 1.42
CA ALA A 107 15.95 19.94 1.57
C ALA A 107 16.51 19.47 0.22
N HIS A 108 15.85 18.53 -0.46
CA HIS A 108 16.33 18.02 -1.75
C HIS A 108 16.41 19.06 -2.87
N ARG A 109 15.51 20.05 -2.88
CA ARG A 109 15.29 20.90 -4.06
C ARG A 109 15.76 22.34 -3.89
N ARG A 110 16.17 22.78 -2.70
CA ARG A 110 16.63 24.15 -2.42
C ARG A 110 17.68 24.69 -3.41
N THR A 111 17.63 25.99 -3.64
CA THR A 111 18.69 26.81 -4.26
C THR A 111 19.33 27.73 -3.22
N PRO A 112 20.47 28.38 -3.52
CA PRO A 112 21.03 29.42 -2.67
C PRO A 112 20.06 30.58 -2.40
N ASP A 113 19.30 31.02 -3.41
CA ASP A 113 18.33 32.11 -3.28
C ASP A 113 17.16 31.72 -2.36
N ASP A 114 16.68 30.47 -2.47
CA ASP A 114 15.65 29.93 -1.58
C ASP A 114 16.08 30.00 -0.11
N LEU A 115 17.36 29.72 0.18
CA LEU A 115 17.89 29.73 1.54
C LEU A 115 17.99 31.15 2.11
N VAL A 116 18.31 32.13 1.27
CA VAL A 116 18.30 33.56 1.66
C VAL A 116 16.88 34.01 1.98
N ASP A 117 15.90 33.67 1.14
CA ASP A 117 14.49 33.98 1.39
C ASP A 117 13.97 33.33 2.69
N LEU A 118 14.33 32.07 2.96
CA LEU A 118 13.97 31.40 4.21
C LEU A 118 14.64 32.05 5.44
N ASP A 119 15.91 32.47 5.33
CA ASP A 119 16.60 33.22 6.40
C ASP A 119 15.91 34.57 6.68
N ASP A 120 15.51 35.30 5.64
CA ASP A 120 14.80 36.57 5.78
C ASP A 120 13.42 36.38 6.44
N ARG A 121 12.69 35.32 6.08
CA ARG A 121 11.37 35.02 6.67
C ARG A 121 11.47 34.63 8.14
N VAL A 122 12.51 33.89 8.57
CA VAL A 122 12.69 33.60 10.00
C VAL A 122 13.07 34.85 10.80
N VAL A 123 13.82 35.78 10.22
CA VAL A 123 14.09 37.09 10.82
C VAL A 123 12.80 37.92 10.95
N GLN A 124 11.94 37.92 9.94
CA GLN A 124 10.64 38.60 10.03
C GLN A 124 9.75 37.99 11.13
N PHE A 125 9.82 36.67 11.33
CA PHE A 125 9.12 36.01 12.42
C PHE A 125 9.65 36.43 13.80
N GLU A 126 10.97 36.54 13.97
CA GLU A 126 11.59 37.07 15.19
C GLU A 126 11.18 38.51 15.49
N VAL A 127 11.23 39.38 14.49
CA VAL A 127 10.82 40.79 14.61
C VAL A 127 9.34 40.89 15.00
N ALA A 128 8.48 40.03 14.45
CA ALA A 128 7.08 39.99 14.83
C ALA A 128 6.88 39.56 16.30
N ILE A 129 7.68 38.61 16.78
CA ILE A 129 7.67 38.19 18.19
C ILE A 129 8.08 39.35 19.12
N GLU A 130 9.14 40.09 18.76
CA GLU A 130 9.60 41.25 19.53
C GLU A 130 8.55 42.38 19.57
N ALA A 131 7.81 42.57 18.49
CA ALA A 131 6.73 43.56 18.41
C ALA A 131 5.51 43.22 19.28
N GLY A 132 5.36 41.96 19.70
CA GLY A 132 4.28 41.52 20.60
C GLY A 132 2.88 41.51 19.98
N ASP A 133 2.75 41.68 18.65
CA ASP A 133 1.47 41.60 17.94
C ASP A 133 1.16 40.15 17.55
N ILE A 134 0.23 39.51 18.27
CA ILE A 134 -0.21 38.12 18.03
C ILE A 134 -0.55 37.87 16.55
N LEU A 135 -1.25 38.82 15.91
CA LEU A 135 -1.65 38.64 14.52
C LEU A 135 -0.46 38.73 13.57
N GLY A 136 0.46 39.65 13.84
CA GLY A 136 1.75 39.77 13.15
C GLY A 136 2.60 38.51 13.28
N ILE A 137 2.72 37.97 14.49
CA ILE A 137 3.45 36.73 14.79
C ILE A 137 2.87 35.55 13.99
N ALA A 138 1.55 35.37 14.04
CA ALA A 138 0.86 34.30 13.32
C ALA A 138 1.08 34.40 11.80
N LYS A 139 0.99 35.61 11.24
CA LYS A 139 1.23 35.86 9.81
C LYS A 139 2.66 35.55 9.41
N ALA A 140 3.64 35.99 10.20
CA ALA A 140 5.05 35.75 9.91
C ALA A 140 5.41 34.25 10.00
N MET A 141 4.86 33.52 10.98
CA MET A 141 5.04 32.06 11.08
C MET A 141 4.47 31.32 9.86
N LEU A 142 3.26 31.67 9.44
CA LEU A 142 2.63 31.08 8.25
C LEU A 142 3.40 31.42 6.98
N HIS A 143 3.90 32.65 6.86
CA HIS A 143 4.72 33.08 5.73
C HIS A 143 6.02 32.26 5.62
N LEU A 144 6.68 32.01 6.75
CA LEU A 144 7.85 31.14 6.82
C LEU A 144 7.52 29.71 6.42
N GLN A 145 6.46 29.12 6.98
CA GLN A 145 6.05 27.75 6.67
C GLN A 145 5.65 27.58 5.20
N ARG A 146 4.95 28.55 4.60
CA ARG A 146 4.65 28.56 3.16
C ARG A 146 5.93 28.61 2.31
N GLY A 147 6.96 29.30 2.79
CA GLY A 147 8.29 29.31 2.17
C GLY A 147 8.85 27.89 2.00
N TYR A 148 8.73 27.03 3.02
CA TYR A 148 9.14 25.62 2.86
C TYR A 148 8.39 24.91 1.73
N GLY A 149 7.09 25.17 1.58
CA GLY A 149 6.26 24.63 0.50
C GLY A 149 6.68 25.13 -0.90
N GLU A 150 7.05 26.41 -1.00
CA GLU A 150 7.57 27.02 -2.23
C GLU A 150 8.90 26.36 -2.64
N VAL A 151 9.82 26.21 -1.70
CA VAL A 151 11.14 25.59 -1.91
C VAL A 151 11.02 24.10 -2.25
N ALA A 152 10.01 23.41 -1.72
CA ALA A 152 9.74 22.02 -2.04
C ALA A 152 9.42 21.80 -3.53
N ARG A 153 9.00 22.80 -4.30
CA ARG A 153 8.71 22.70 -5.76
C ARG A 153 7.88 21.47 -6.16
N ASN A 154 6.99 21.02 -5.28
CA ASN A 154 6.07 19.93 -5.53
C ASN A 154 4.70 20.52 -5.80
N PHE A 155 4.12 20.25 -6.98
CA PHE A 155 2.84 20.84 -7.37
C PHE A 155 1.72 20.53 -6.36
N PHE A 156 1.65 19.29 -5.87
CA PHE A 156 0.60 18.87 -4.95
C PHE A 156 0.86 19.37 -3.54
N LEU A 157 2.09 19.25 -3.02
CA LEU A 157 2.39 19.77 -1.68
C LEU A 157 2.24 21.30 -1.63
N GLY A 158 2.66 22.01 -2.67
CA GLY A 158 2.47 23.47 -2.79
C GLY A 158 1.00 23.89 -2.84
N ARG A 159 0.08 22.98 -3.19
CA ARG A 159 -1.36 23.21 -3.15
C ARG A 159 -1.98 22.84 -1.80
N TYR A 160 -1.66 21.66 -1.26
CA TYR A 160 -2.33 21.12 -0.08
C TYR A 160 -1.73 21.61 1.24
N TYR A 161 -0.44 21.91 1.29
CA TYR A 161 0.20 22.39 2.50
C TYR A 161 -0.34 23.77 2.94
N PRO A 162 -0.46 24.78 2.06
CA PRO A 162 -1.08 26.05 2.45
C PRO A 162 -2.53 25.92 2.92
N LEU A 163 -3.30 24.98 2.34
CA LEU A 163 -4.68 24.71 2.79
C LEU A 163 -4.71 24.17 4.23
N CYS A 164 -3.78 23.27 4.56
CA CYS A 164 -3.64 22.75 5.92
C CYS A 164 -3.22 23.85 6.91
N LEU A 165 -2.26 24.70 6.53
CA LEU A 165 -1.82 25.84 7.33
C LEU A 165 -2.97 26.83 7.58
N ASP A 166 -3.76 27.13 6.56
CA ASP A 166 -4.96 27.97 6.67
C ASP A 166 -5.98 27.34 7.63
N ALA A 167 -6.23 26.04 7.51
CA ALA A 167 -7.16 25.33 8.40
C ALA A 167 -6.73 25.41 9.88
N GLY A 168 -5.43 25.35 10.17
CA GLY A 168 -4.89 25.47 11.54
C GLY A 168 -4.76 26.89 12.07
N ARG A 169 -4.86 27.91 11.22
CA ARG A 169 -4.63 29.32 11.60
C ARG A 169 -5.53 29.80 12.74
N ARG A 170 -6.83 29.49 12.69
CA ARG A 170 -7.78 29.88 13.73
C ARG A 170 -7.48 29.19 15.07
N THR A 171 -7.08 27.92 15.02
CA THR A 171 -6.66 27.16 16.20
C THR A 171 -5.43 27.82 16.84
N LEU A 172 -4.43 28.21 16.05
CA LEU A 172 -3.24 28.87 16.59
C LEU A 172 -3.57 30.22 17.23
N LEU A 173 -4.41 31.03 16.57
CA LEU A 173 -4.79 32.35 17.08
C LEU A 173 -5.64 32.28 18.34
N LEU A 174 -6.40 31.20 18.56
CA LEU A 174 -7.23 31.03 19.76
C LEU A 174 -6.53 30.25 20.87
N HIS A 175 -5.73 29.24 20.55
CA HIS A 175 -5.26 28.23 21.51
C HIS A 175 -3.73 28.14 21.62
N TYR A 176 -2.98 28.73 20.69
CA TYR A 176 -1.51 28.73 20.76
C TYR A 176 -0.97 30.11 21.17
N PHE A 177 -1.07 31.11 20.29
CA PHE A 177 -0.42 32.41 20.50
C PHE A 177 -0.86 33.17 21.75
N PRO A 178 -2.14 33.16 22.17
CA PRO A 178 -2.54 33.82 23.41
C PRO A 178 -1.98 33.15 24.68
N TYR A 179 -1.58 31.87 24.58
CA TYR A 179 -1.14 31.04 25.72
C TYR A 179 0.36 30.74 25.69
N ALA A 180 1.03 30.97 24.56
CA ALA A 180 2.45 30.75 24.40
C ALA A 180 3.27 31.75 25.23
N SER A 181 4.21 31.25 26.02
CA SER A 181 5.17 32.08 26.74
C SER A 181 6.27 32.61 25.81
N ALA A 182 7.04 33.58 26.29
CA ALA A 182 8.24 34.04 25.58
C ALA A 182 9.24 32.90 25.31
N ALA A 183 9.29 31.89 26.20
CA ALA A 183 10.13 30.70 26.02
C ALA A 183 9.60 29.79 24.90
N ASP A 184 8.28 29.61 24.80
CA ASP A 184 7.66 28.80 23.74
C ASP A 184 7.88 29.43 22.36
N LEU A 185 7.73 30.77 22.26
CA LEU A 185 7.99 31.50 21.03
C LEU A 185 9.48 31.48 20.65
N ALA A 186 10.39 31.62 21.62
CA ALA A 186 11.83 31.47 21.37
C ALA A 186 12.22 30.05 20.94
N HIS A 187 11.53 29.03 21.47
CA HIS A 187 11.72 27.65 21.06
C HIS A 187 11.26 27.44 19.60
N GLN A 188 10.13 28.02 19.18
CA GLN A 188 9.69 27.95 17.79
C GLN A 188 10.71 28.57 16.83
N THR A 189 11.22 29.76 17.15
CA THR A 189 12.28 30.41 16.37
C THR A 189 13.53 29.53 16.25
N THR A 190 14.00 28.98 17.38
CA THR A 190 15.17 28.10 17.42
C THR A 190 14.97 26.88 16.52
N THR A 191 13.78 26.29 16.59
CA THR A 191 13.45 25.08 15.83
C THR A 191 13.31 25.36 14.34
N HIS A 192 12.75 26.51 13.96
CA HIS A 192 12.73 26.97 12.56
C HIS A 192 14.13 27.25 12.01
N ARG A 193 15.05 27.82 12.80
CA ARG A 193 16.47 27.99 12.39
C ARG A 193 17.18 26.64 12.22
N ALA A 194 16.90 25.68 13.09
CA ALA A 194 17.41 24.32 12.97
C ALA A 194 16.87 23.64 11.69
N MET A 195 15.58 23.82 11.37
CA MET A 195 14.97 23.32 10.14
C MET A 195 15.67 23.90 8.90
N ILE A 196 15.87 25.22 8.84
CA ILE A 196 16.56 25.87 7.71
C ILE A 196 18.00 25.35 7.61
N THR A 197 18.68 25.12 8.73
CA THR A 197 20.03 24.53 8.75
C THR A 197 20.02 23.11 8.19
N ALA A 198 19.06 22.27 8.60
CA ALA A 198 18.91 20.91 8.10
C ALA A 198 18.61 20.88 6.59
N ILE A 199 17.68 21.73 6.14
CA ILE A 199 17.41 21.96 4.71
C ILE A 199 18.71 22.32 4.00
N ARG A 200 19.45 23.32 4.49
CA ARG A 200 20.71 23.83 3.90
C ARG A 200 21.76 22.75 3.68
N VAL A 201 21.91 21.81 4.60
CA VAL A 201 22.89 20.70 4.49
C VAL A 201 22.30 19.42 3.88
N ASN A 202 21.03 19.45 3.43
CA ASN A 202 20.29 18.31 2.92
C ASN A 202 20.12 17.15 3.94
N ASP A 203 20.00 17.46 5.22
CA ASP A 203 19.78 16.46 6.26
C ASP A 203 18.27 16.19 6.42
N THR A 204 17.78 15.24 5.63
CA THR A 204 16.36 14.87 5.57
C THR A 204 15.88 14.18 6.85
N VAL A 205 16.77 13.48 7.56
CA VAL A 205 16.47 12.84 8.84
C VAL A 205 16.24 13.90 9.90
N ALA A 206 17.13 14.90 9.97
CA ALA A 206 16.95 16.06 10.84
C ALA A 206 15.68 16.83 10.47
N CYS A 207 15.40 17.09 9.18
CA CYS A 207 14.15 17.74 8.77
C CYS A 207 12.90 17.01 9.30
N ASN A 208 12.85 15.67 9.20
CA ASN A 208 11.71 14.88 9.66
C ASN A 208 11.53 14.95 11.19
N LYS A 209 12.65 14.85 11.92
CA LYS A 209 12.67 14.95 13.38
C LYS A 209 12.22 16.33 13.86
N ILE A 210 12.84 17.38 13.33
CA ILE A 210 12.56 18.78 13.69
C ILE A 210 11.10 19.14 13.40
N ALA A 211 10.52 18.66 12.28
CA ALA A 211 9.10 18.86 12.00
C ALA A 211 8.17 18.28 13.08
N GLY A 212 8.52 17.11 13.63
CA GLY A 212 7.81 16.50 14.76
C GLY A 212 7.95 17.32 16.04
N GLU A 213 9.16 17.77 16.36
CA GLU A 213 9.46 18.61 17.53
C GLU A 213 8.68 19.93 17.48
N MET A 214 8.64 20.61 16.33
CA MET A 214 7.90 21.85 16.13
C MET A 214 6.42 21.71 16.48
N LEU A 215 5.77 20.67 15.94
CA LEU A 215 4.33 20.47 16.11
C LEU A 215 3.98 19.93 17.50
N ALA A 216 4.85 19.12 18.10
CA ALA A 216 4.73 18.67 19.48
C ALA A 216 4.72 19.85 20.46
N ALA A 217 5.63 20.82 20.25
CA ALA A 217 5.71 22.02 21.07
C ALA A 217 4.45 22.90 20.91
N ILE A 218 3.92 23.03 19.69
CA ILE A 218 2.65 23.74 19.44
C ILE A 218 1.49 23.04 20.16
N LEU A 219 1.40 21.72 20.04
CA LEU A 219 0.35 20.93 20.68
C LEU A 219 0.40 21.05 22.20
N SER A 220 1.58 21.04 22.82
CA SER A 220 1.73 21.17 24.27
C SER A 220 1.06 22.46 24.80
N VAL A 221 1.25 23.59 24.10
CA VAL A 221 0.62 24.86 24.47
C VAL A 221 -0.88 24.81 24.20
N ILE A 222 -1.32 24.25 23.06
CA ILE A 222 -2.74 24.09 22.74
C ILE A 222 -3.44 23.27 23.84
N LYS A 223 -2.89 22.13 24.27
CA LYS A 223 -3.45 21.31 25.35
C LYS A 223 -3.61 22.10 26.65
N SER A 224 -2.63 22.95 26.98
CA SER A 224 -2.71 23.79 28.19
C SER A 224 -3.81 24.87 28.13
N SER A 225 -4.30 25.21 26.93
CA SER A 225 -5.41 26.14 26.73
C SER A 225 -6.80 25.50 26.81
N LEU A 226 -6.87 24.16 26.84
CA LEU A 226 -8.12 23.40 26.77
C LEU A 226 -8.56 22.91 28.14
N GLU A 227 -9.86 22.63 28.30
CA GLU A 227 -10.36 21.92 29.48
C GLU A 227 -9.74 20.51 29.55
N PRO A 228 -9.41 20.00 30.76
CA PRO A 228 -8.69 18.73 30.91
C PRO A 228 -9.32 17.55 30.16
N SER A 229 -10.65 17.43 30.19
CA SER A 229 -11.38 16.36 29.49
C SER A 229 -11.23 16.41 27.98
N ILE A 230 -11.03 17.59 27.38
CA ILE A 230 -10.80 17.76 25.94
C ILE A 230 -9.31 17.60 25.64
N ALA A 231 -8.44 18.08 26.53
CA ALA A 231 -6.98 17.98 26.37
C ALA A 231 -6.48 16.52 26.32
N ASP A 232 -7.12 15.63 27.08
CA ASP A 232 -6.81 14.19 27.12
C ASP A 232 -7.24 13.44 25.84
N GLU A 233 -8.20 13.98 25.08
CA GLU A 233 -8.68 13.40 23.81
C GLU A 233 -7.84 13.83 22.59
N VAL A 234 -6.99 14.84 22.75
CA VAL A 234 -6.11 15.33 21.69
C VAL A 234 -4.76 14.66 21.84
N ASP A 235 -4.26 13.96 20.84
CA ASP A 235 -2.91 13.38 20.87
C ASP A 235 -2.26 13.47 19.50
N LEU A 236 -0.92 13.46 19.48
CA LEU A 236 -0.14 13.51 18.26
C LEU A 236 1.00 12.50 18.36
N VAL A 237 0.99 11.53 17.45
CA VAL A 237 2.08 10.55 17.36
C VAL A 237 3.26 11.20 16.65
N THR A 238 4.17 11.77 17.44
CA THR A 238 5.32 12.54 16.95
C THR A 238 6.52 11.67 16.58
N SER A 239 6.43 10.35 16.80
CA SER A 239 7.43 9.38 16.32
C SER A 239 7.80 9.72 14.87
N PRO A 240 9.09 9.70 14.50
CA PRO A 240 9.49 9.86 13.12
C PRO A 240 8.58 8.96 12.29
N LEU A 241 8.01 9.47 11.19
CA LEU A 241 7.53 8.54 10.19
C LEU A 241 8.73 7.64 9.93
N SER A 242 8.57 6.34 10.18
CA SER A 242 9.51 5.32 9.77
C SER A 242 9.53 5.35 8.25
N HIS A 243 10.15 6.39 7.69
CA HIS A 243 11.01 6.21 6.57
C HIS A 243 12.16 5.39 7.14
N ALA A 244 11.96 4.07 7.24
CA ALA A 244 12.95 3.21 6.62
C ALA A 244 13.28 3.96 5.33
N ALA A 245 14.52 4.46 5.21
CA ALA A 245 14.99 5.08 3.97
C ALA A 245 14.33 4.27 2.86
N PRO A 246 13.50 4.90 1.98
CA PRO A 246 12.68 4.14 1.03
C PRO A 246 13.60 3.06 0.54
N PRO A 247 13.32 1.77 0.84
CA PRO A 247 14.33 0.71 0.78
C PRO A 247 15.02 1.02 -0.51
N GLU A 248 16.34 1.33 -0.41
CA GLU A 248 17.09 1.81 -1.55
C GLU A 248 16.51 1.00 -2.68
N LYS A 249 15.88 1.61 -3.69
CA LYS A 249 15.68 0.84 -4.91
C LYS A 249 17.13 0.63 -5.30
N MET A 250 17.76 -0.40 -4.70
CA MET A 250 18.62 -1.32 -5.37
C MET A 250 17.91 -1.37 -6.69
N LYS A 251 18.55 -0.74 -7.66
CA LYS A 251 18.48 -1.29 -8.99
C LYS A 251 18.84 -2.74 -8.74
N ASP A 252 17.83 -3.56 -8.41
CA ASP A 252 17.99 -4.98 -8.31
C ASP A 252 18.55 -5.25 -9.69
N ALA A 253 19.82 -5.66 -9.74
CA ALA A 253 20.35 -6.27 -10.92
C ALA A 253 19.27 -7.26 -11.37
N PRO A 254 18.91 -7.32 -12.67
CA PRO A 254 17.87 -8.23 -13.13
C PRO A 254 18.09 -9.56 -12.43
N LEU A 255 17.06 -10.01 -11.69
CA LEU A 255 17.19 -11.09 -10.71
C LEU A 255 17.89 -12.31 -11.32
N MET A 256 17.82 -12.48 -12.66
CA MET A 256 18.61 -13.42 -13.46
C MET A 256 18.89 -12.96 -14.89
N ASP A 257 19.83 -13.66 -15.55
CA ASP A 257 19.93 -13.71 -17.01
C ASP A 257 18.78 -14.56 -17.58
N ASN A 258 17.76 -13.89 -18.12
CA ASN A 258 16.60 -14.52 -18.76
C ASN A 258 16.99 -15.52 -19.88
N SER A 259 18.17 -15.38 -20.48
CA SER A 259 18.68 -16.30 -21.51
C SER A 259 18.83 -17.74 -20.98
N GLN A 260 19.23 -17.90 -19.70
CA GLN A 260 19.35 -19.23 -19.09
C GLN A 260 17.98 -19.88 -18.86
N ARG A 261 16.98 -19.06 -18.49
CA ARG A 261 15.59 -19.51 -18.28
C ARG A 261 14.92 -19.90 -19.60
N ILE A 262 15.16 -19.12 -20.66
CA ILE A 262 14.76 -19.49 -22.03
C ILE A 262 15.42 -20.81 -22.43
N ALA A 263 16.73 -20.98 -22.18
CA ALA A 263 17.42 -22.24 -22.49
C ALA A 263 16.86 -23.44 -21.69
N LYS A 264 16.44 -23.24 -20.43
CA LYS A 264 15.75 -24.25 -19.62
C LYS A 264 14.42 -24.64 -20.26
N LEU A 265 13.60 -23.66 -20.66
CA LEU A 265 12.36 -23.88 -21.39
C LEU A 265 12.60 -24.61 -22.72
N SER A 266 13.57 -24.19 -23.52
CA SER A 266 13.91 -24.84 -24.80
C SER A 266 14.27 -26.32 -24.63
N LYS A 267 14.93 -26.71 -23.53
CA LYS A 267 15.20 -28.13 -23.23
C LYS A 267 13.91 -28.90 -22.94
N LEU A 268 12.97 -28.31 -22.18
CA LEU A 268 11.67 -28.92 -21.89
C LEU A 268 10.84 -29.11 -23.16
N LEU A 269 10.81 -28.08 -24.02
CA LEU A 269 10.13 -28.11 -25.31
C LEU A 269 10.68 -29.23 -26.20
N LYS A 270 12.00 -29.35 -26.32
CA LYS A 270 12.66 -30.43 -27.08
C LYS A 270 12.37 -31.81 -26.51
N ALA A 271 12.35 -31.97 -25.19
CA ALA A 271 12.04 -33.25 -24.54
C ALA A 271 10.58 -33.68 -24.76
N ALA A 272 9.67 -32.71 -24.91
CA ALA A 272 8.25 -32.93 -25.16
C ALA A 272 7.88 -32.98 -26.67
N ASP A 273 8.86 -32.91 -27.58
CA ASP A 273 8.64 -32.77 -29.03
C ASP A 273 7.68 -31.60 -29.38
N CYS A 274 7.78 -30.52 -28.61
CA CYS A 274 6.92 -29.34 -28.73
C CYS A 274 7.70 -28.19 -29.40
N PRO A 275 7.37 -27.80 -30.64
CA PRO A 275 8.15 -26.81 -31.39
C PRO A 275 8.08 -25.39 -30.80
N ALA A 276 6.94 -24.99 -30.24
CA ALA A 276 6.75 -23.68 -29.65
C ALA A 276 5.65 -23.68 -28.59
N ILE A 277 5.73 -22.76 -27.64
CA ILE A 277 4.70 -22.53 -26.63
C ILE A 277 4.41 -21.05 -26.45
N ALA A 278 3.14 -20.72 -26.25
CA ALA A 278 2.66 -19.36 -26.03
C ALA A 278 2.26 -19.10 -24.56
N PHE A 279 2.60 -17.91 -24.09
CA PHE A 279 2.32 -17.38 -22.76
C PHE A 279 1.55 -16.06 -22.86
N VAL A 280 0.77 -15.78 -21.81
CA VAL A 280 0.13 -14.48 -21.55
C VAL A 280 0.76 -13.83 -20.31
N PRO A 281 0.56 -12.52 -20.05
CA PRO A 281 1.11 -11.86 -18.87
C PRO A 281 0.84 -12.63 -17.57
N GLY A 282 1.91 -12.94 -16.84
CA GLY A 282 1.86 -13.84 -15.70
C GLY A 282 3.22 -14.27 -15.17
N PRO A 283 3.23 -15.24 -14.25
CA PRO A 283 4.43 -15.78 -13.60
C PRO A 283 5.45 -16.35 -14.57
N ASN A 284 5.04 -17.23 -15.51
CA ASN A 284 5.95 -17.78 -16.51
C ASN A 284 6.42 -16.71 -17.51
N PHE A 285 5.54 -15.79 -17.91
CA PHE A 285 5.91 -14.64 -18.73
C PHE A 285 6.97 -13.76 -18.02
N TYR A 286 6.76 -13.44 -16.75
CA TYR A 286 7.71 -12.70 -15.92
C TYR A 286 9.02 -13.47 -15.71
N TYR A 287 8.93 -14.78 -15.46
CA TYR A 287 10.09 -15.65 -15.32
C TYR A 287 10.99 -15.60 -16.56
N LEU A 288 10.40 -15.64 -17.75
CA LEU A 288 11.14 -15.68 -19.02
C LEU A 288 11.61 -14.30 -19.50
N THR A 289 10.98 -13.21 -19.07
CA THR A 289 11.23 -11.87 -19.64
C THR A 289 11.69 -10.82 -18.63
N GLY A 290 11.46 -11.03 -17.33
CA GLY A 290 11.60 -10.01 -16.28
C GLY A 290 10.54 -8.91 -16.34
N VAL A 291 9.61 -8.94 -17.29
CA VAL A 291 8.60 -7.89 -17.47
C VAL A 291 7.29 -8.29 -16.80
N SER A 292 6.82 -7.45 -15.88
CA SER A 292 5.51 -7.60 -15.24
C SER A 292 4.47 -6.74 -15.96
N LEU A 293 3.52 -7.40 -16.62
CA LEU A 293 2.37 -6.79 -17.29
C LEU A 293 1.07 -7.33 -16.67
N ALA A 294 0.03 -6.52 -16.66
CA ALA A 294 -1.29 -6.96 -16.23
C ALA A 294 -1.94 -7.83 -17.32
N LEU A 295 -2.67 -8.87 -16.90
CA LEU A 295 -3.53 -9.64 -17.80
C LEU A 295 -4.82 -8.84 -18.04
N MET A 296 -4.95 -8.24 -19.22
CA MET A 296 -6.05 -7.33 -19.59
C MET A 296 -6.85 -7.87 -20.78
N GLU A 297 -7.93 -7.22 -21.22
CA GLU A 297 -8.69 -7.59 -22.41
C GLU A 297 -7.87 -7.54 -23.72
N ARG A 298 -6.77 -6.80 -23.72
CA ARG A 298 -5.82 -6.72 -24.84
C ARG A 298 -4.92 -7.95 -24.85
N PRO A 299 -4.92 -8.78 -25.91
CA PRO A 299 -3.99 -9.90 -25.98
C PRO A 299 -2.55 -9.40 -26.06
N THR A 300 -1.78 -9.87 -25.09
CA THR A 300 -0.33 -9.74 -25.02
C THR A 300 0.20 -11.16 -25.07
N ILE A 301 0.90 -11.51 -26.14
CA ILE A 301 1.33 -12.89 -26.38
C ILE A 301 2.85 -12.91 -26.45
N LEU A 302 3.46 -13.85 -25.71
CA LEU A 302 4.86 -14.24 -25.83
C LEU A 302 4.91 -15.67 -26.38
N ILE A 303 5.71 -15.92 -27.40
CA ILE A 303 5.97 -17.27 -27.93
C ILE A 303 7.46 -17.55 -27.82
N VAL A 304 7.80 -18.71 -27.26
CA VAL A 304 9.18 -19.21 -27.20
C VAL A 304 9.26 -20.52 -27.98
N THR A 305 10.23 -20.61 -28.89
CA THR A 305 10.47 -21.82 -29.70
C THR A 305 11.39 -22.82 -28.99
N ALA A 306 11.40 -24.07 -29.45
CA ALA A 306 12.34 -25.10 -29.01
C ALA A 306 13.81 -24.71 -29.27
N GLU A 307 14.05 -23.84 -30.24
CA GLU A 307 15.34 -23.25 -30.60
C GLU A 307 15.76 -22.13 -29.62
N GLY A 308 14.81 -21.56 -28.89
CA GLY A 308 15.03 -20.46 -27.94
C GLY A 308 14.75 -19.08 -28.52
N ASP A 309 14.14 -19.00 -29.71
CA ASP A 309 13.72 -17.73 -30.30
C ASP A 309 12.50 -17.20 -29.57
N VAL A 310 12.51 -15.89 -29.31
CA VAL A 310 11.46 -15.19 -28.57
C VAL A 310 10.69 -14.30 -29.54
N HIS A 311 9.39 -14.55 -29.67
CA HIS A 311 8.48 -13.75 -30.47
C HIS A 311 7.39 -13.17 -29.59
N ALA A 312 6.87 -11.99 -29.93
CA ALA A 312 5.80 -11.40 -29.14
C ALA A 312 4.82 -10.56 -29.97
N ALA A 313 3.55 -10.56 -29.57
CA ALA A 313 2.56 -9.59 -30.01
C ALA A 313 2.18 -8.71 -28.81
N ILE A 314 2.53 -7.42 -28.88
CA ILE A 314 2.44 -6.48 -27.74
C ILE A 314 1.56 -5.28 -28.13
N PRO A 315 0.58 -4.88 -27.29
CA PRO A 315 -0.17 -3.64 -27.51
C PRO A 315 0.76 -2.43 -27.56
N ALA A 316 0.50 -1.49 -28.48
CA ALA A 316 1.39 -0.35 -28.73
C ALA A 316 1.65 0.54 -27.49
N LEU A 317 0.72 0.56 -26.53
CA LEU A 317 0.86 1.30 -25.27
C LEU A 317 1.97 0.76 -24.35
N GLU A 318 2.34 -0.51 -24.50
CA GLU A 318 3.43 -1.15 -23.73
C GLU A 318 4.78 -1.13 -24.48
N ARG A 319 4.82 -0.54 -25.69
CA ARG A 319 5.97 -0.61 -26.61
C ARG A 319 7.27 -0.16 -25.96
N ASP A 320 7.29 1.02 -25.37
CA ASP A 320 8.53 1.62 -24.90
C ASP A 320 9.16 0.81 -23.77
N ARG A 321 8.31 0.32 -22.86
CA ARG A 321 8.74 -0.57 -21.77
C ARG A 321 9.21 -1.91 -22.32
N TRP A 322 8.43 -2.54 -23.20
CA TRP A 322 8.76 -3.84 -23.77
C TRP A 322 10.06 -3.81 -24.58
N ALA A 323 10.24 -2.81 -25.44
CA ALA A 323 11.44 -2.67 -26.27
C ALA A 323 12.70 -2.41 -25.45
N ALA A 324 12.58 -1.74 -24.31
CA ALA A 324 13.71 -1.49 -23.41
C ALA A 324 14.15 -2.77 -22.65
N GLU A 325 13.19 -3.56 -22.18
CA GLU A 325 13.46 -4.73 -21.31
C GLU A 325 13.70 -6.03 -22.11
N VAL A 326 13.06 -6.17 -23.28
CA VAL A 326 13.13 -7.39 -24.13
C VAL A 326 13.57 -7.05 -25.56
N PRO A 327 14.71 -6.37 -25.78
CA PRO A 327 15.13 -5.91 -27.09
C PRO A 327 15.48 -7.05 -28.08
N HIS A 328 15.68 -8.26 -27.57
CA HIS A 328 16.02 -9.45 -28.36
C HIS A 328 14.79 -10.17 -28.93
N ALA A 329 13.57 -9.82 -28.51
CA ALA A 329 12.35 -10.45 -29.00
C ALA A 329 11.92 -9.92 -30.37
N HIS A 330 11.56 -10.83 -31.28
CA HIS A 330 10.88 -10.51 -32.54
C HIS A 330 9.45 -10.06 -32.25
N THR A 331 9.26 -8.74 -32.12
CA THR A 331 8.02 -8.16 -31.61
C THR A 331 7.18 -7.52 -32.71
N VAL A 332 5.90 -7.90 -32.77
CA VAL A 332 4.86 -7.26 -33.55
C VAL A 332 4.02 -6.37 -32.61
N TYR A 333 3.98 -5.07 -32.89
CA TYR A 333 3.14 -4.14 -32.14
C TYR A 333 1.81 -3.92 -32.84
N TRP A 334 0.72 -3.81 -32.07
CA TRP A 334 -0.62 -3.58 -32.62
C TRP A 334 -1.35 -2.46 -31.87
N GLN A 335 -2.28 -1.79 -32.54
CA GLN A 335 -3.10 -0.71 -31.96
C GLN A 335 -4.56 -1.13 -31.85
N ASP A 336 -5.26 -0.57 -30.86
CA ASP A 336 -6.69 -0.84 -30.63
C ASP A 336 -7.55 -0.59 -31.88
N SER A 337 -7.18 0.39 -32.73
CA SER A 337 -7.89 0.70 -33.99
C SER A 337 -7.81 -0.39 -35.05
N ASP A 338 -6.74 -1.17 -35.03
CA ASP A 338 -6.43 -2.18 -36.05
C ASP A 338 -6.90 -3.57 -35.58
N GLY A 339 -7.13 -3.72 -34.27
CA GLY A 339 -7.33 -5.01 -33.64
C GLY A 339 -6.04 -5.83 -33.60
N TYR A 340 -6.11 -7.01 -33.00
CA TYR A 340 -4.95 -7.89 -32.83
C TYR A 340 -4.78 -8.94 -33.93
N SER A 341 -5.79 -9.14 -34.79
CA SER A 341 -5.82 -10.26 -35.75
C SER A 341 -4.64 -10.26 -36.71
N ASP A 342 -4.34 -9.11 -37.34
CA ASP A 342 -3.23 -8.99 -38.29
C ASP A 342 -1.87 -9.17 -37.60
N ALA A 343 -1.76 -8.70 -36.36
CA ALA A 343 -0.55 -8.86 -35.57
C ALA A 343 -0.30 -10.32 -35.17
N LEU A 344 -1.35 -11.07 -34.81
CA LEU A 344 -1.23 -12.50 -34.54
C LEU A 344 -0.95 -13.31 -35.82
N ALA A 345 -1.51 -12.90 -36.96
CA ALA A 345 -1.21 -13.53 -38.24
C ALA A 345 0.26 -13.32 -38.66
N GLU A 346 0.79 -12.10 -38.47
CA GLU A 346 2.20 -11.82 -38.68
C GLU A 346 3.08 -12.56 -37.67
N LEU A 347 2.67 -12.64 -36.40
CA LEU A 347 3.35 -13.45 -35.39
C LEU A 347 3.44 -14.92 -35.79
N ALA A 348 2.32 -15.52 -36.23
CA ALA A 348 2.29 -16.91 -36.69
C ALA A 348 3.20 -17.16 -37.90
N LYS A 349 3.29 -16.19 -38.81
CA LYS A 349 4.20 -16.23 -39.96
C LYS A 349 5.67 -16.15 -39.52
N GLN A 350 6.01 -15.31 -38.55
CA GLN A 350 7.37 -15.22 -38.00
C GLN A 350 7.80 -16.50 -37.29
N VAL A 351 6.88 -17.15 -36.57
CA VAL A 351 7.11 -18.45 -35.91
C VAL A 351 7.10 -19.63 -36.90
N GLY A 352 6.49 -19.46 -38.07
CA GLY A 352 6.48 -20.46 -39.15
C GLY A 352 5.34 -21.48 -39.10
N TYR A 353 4.22 -21.15 -38.45
CA TYR A 353 3.03 -22.01 -38.33
C TYR A 353 3.29 -23.40 -37.70
N ALA A 354 4.31 -23.50 -36.86
CA ALA A 354 4.59 -24.73 -36.12
C ALA A 354 3.44 -25.06 -35.14
N PRO A 355 3.23 -26.35 -34.80
CA PRO A 355 2.34 -26.74 -33.72
C PRO A 355 2.64 -25.94 -32.44
N LEU A 356 1.58 -25.35 -31.87
CA LEU A 356 1.70 -24.42 -30.75
C LEU A 356 1.04 -25.00 -29.50
N ALA A 357 1.81 -25.10 -28.42
CA ALA A 357 1.27 -25.31 -27.08
C ALA A 357 0.91 -23.96 -26.42
N VAL A 358 0.05 -23.99 -25.41
CA VAL A 358 -0.31 -22.82 -24.61
C VAL A 358 -0.21 -23.12 -23.11
N GLU A 359 0.01 -22.09 -22.31
CA GLU A 359 -0.12 -22.17 -20.85
C GLU A 359 -1.60 -22.34 -20.44
N GLY A 360 -2.11 -23.57 -20.45
CA GLY A 360 -3.54 -23.89 -20.31
C GLY A 360 -4.18 -23.40 -19.01
N ASN A 361 -3.46 -23.47 -17.89
CA ASN A 361 -3.96 -22.99 -16.59
C ASN A 361 -4.19 -21.47 -16.51
N ARG A 362 -3.68 -20.68 -17.47
CA ARG A 362 -3.71 -19.21 -17.38
C ARG A 362 -4.27 -18.54 -18.63
N MET A 363 -3.94 -19.06 -19.81
CA MET A 363 -4.40 -18.49 -21.07
C MET A 363 -5.92 -18.58 -21.15
N ARG A 364 -6.58 -17.44 -21.40
CA ARG A 364 -8.04 -17.43 -21.50
C ARG A 364 -8.47 -17.94 -22.88
N GLN A 365 -9.73 -18.34 -22.95
CA GLN A 365 -10.28 -18.99 -24.14
C GLN A 365 -10.15 -18.14 -25.40
N PHE A 366 -10.22 -16.80 -25.30
CA PHE A 366 -10.19 -15.96 -26.49
C PHE A 366 -8.79 -15.87 -27.09
N GLU A 367 -7.71 -15.83 -26.30
CA GLU A 367 -6.34 -15.86 -26.80
C GLU A 367 -6.04 -17.22 -27.44
N ALA A 368 -6.44 -18.32 -26.78
CA ALA A 368 -6.26 -19.66 -27.33
C ALA A 368 -6.99 -19.81 -28.68
N ALA A 369 -8.22 -19.29 -28.79
CA ALA A 369 -8.98 -19.28 -30.04
C ALA A 369 -8.35 -18.38 -31.10
N ALA A 370 -7.87 -17.20 -30.73
CA ALA A 370 -7.20 -16.26 -31.63
C ALA A 370 -5.88 -16.82 -32.17
N LEU A 371 -5.09 -17.49 -31.31
CA LEU A 371 -3.88 -18.19 -31.70
C LEU A 371 -4.20 -19.38 -32.61
N SER A 372 -5.23 -20.18 -32.28
CA SER A 372 -5.64 -21.29 -33.13
C SER A 372 -6.04 -20.82 -34.53
N ALA A 373 -6.75 -19.69 -34.62
CA ALA A 373 -7.12 -19.09 -35.90
C ALA A 373 -5.91 -18.56 -36.67
N ALA A 374 -4.97 -17.88 -36.00
CA ALA A 374 -3.77 -17.32 -36.62
C ALA A 374 -2.79 -18.41 -37.11
N PHE A 375 -2.64 -19.50 -36.36
CA PHE A 375 -1.77 -20.63 -36.69
C PHE A 375 -2.44 -21.67 -37.61
N GLY A 376 -3.75 -21.54 -37.87
CA GLY A 376 -4.49 -22.45 -38.74
C GLY A 376 -4.63 -23.88 -38.20
N SER A 377 -4.36 -24.10 -36.92
CA SER A 377 -4.44 -25.39 -36.23
C SER A 377 -4.83 -25.20 -34.77
N ALA A 378 -5.39 -26.23 -34.13
CA ALA A 378 -5.74 -26.17 -32.72
C ALA A 378 -4.47 -26.10 -31.86
N VAL A 379 -4.49 -25.22 -30.86
CA VAL A 379 -3.44 -25.19 -29.83
C VAL A 379 -3.58 -26.39 -28.88
N SER A 380 -2.45 -26.85 -28.35
CA SER A 380 -2.38 -27.93 -27.34
C SER A 380 -2.09 -27.39 -25.95
N ASP A 381 -2.44 -28.12 -24.90
CA ASP A 381 -2.14 -27.72 -23.52
C ASP A 381 -0.70 -28.08 -23.13
N GLY A 382 0.09 -27.08 -22.77
CA GLY A 382 1.48 -27.20 -22.31
C GLY A 382 1.65 -27.24 -20.78
N THR A 383 0.57 -27.29 -20.00
CA THR A 383 0.63 -27.20 -18.54
C THR A 383 1.55 -28.27 -17.92
N ALA A 384 1.43 -29.53 -18.35
CA ALA A 384 2.22 -30.63 -17.79
C ALA A 384 3.73 -30.48 -18.05
N MET A 385 4.13 -30.03 -19.25
CA MET A 385 5.56 -29.83 -19.57
C MET A 385 6.16 -28.65 -18.79
N LEU A 386 5.36 -27.63 -18.47
CA LEU A 386 5.78 -26.44 -17.73
C LEU A 386 5.94 -26.68 -16.22
N ALA A 387 5.38 -27.77 -15.67
CA ALA A 387 5.39 -28.04 -14.23
C ALA A 387 6.80 -28.05 -13.62
N SER A 388 7.80 -28.49 -14.38
CA SER A 388 9.20 -28.55 -13.93
C SER A 388 10.00 -27.25 -14.16
N LEU A 389 9.44 -26.25 -14.86
CA LEU A 389 10.16 -25.04 -15.26
C LEU A 389 10.63 -24.22 -14.05
N ARG A 390 9.75 -24.05 -13.06
CA ARG A 390 9.99 -23.28 -11.82
C ARG A 390 10.09 -24.15 -10.56
N LEU A 391 10.09 -25.47 -10.73
CA LEU A 391 10.03 -26.43 -9.62
C LEU A 391 11.23 -26.29 -8.67
N ILE A 392 12.42 -26.25 -9.26
CA ILE A 392 13.70 -26.06 -8.56
C ILE A 392 14.08 -24.59 -8.63
N LYS A 393 14.18 -23.95 -7.47
CA LYS A 393 14.55 -22.56 -7.29
C LYS A 393 16.06 -22.44 -7.23
N GLU A 394 16.58 -21.50 -8.00
CA GLU A 394 17.98 -21.11 -7.93
C GLU A 394 18.24 -20.26 -6.65
N PRO A 395 19.50 -20.13 -6.20
CA PRO A 395 19.83 -19.41 -4.96
C PRO A 395 19.29 -17.98 -4.88
N GLU A 396 19.26 -17.26 -6.01
CA GLU A 396 18.73 -15.89 -6.08
C GLU A 396 17.20 -15.86 -5.95
N GLU A 397 16.49 -16.87 -6.44
CA GLU A 397 15.03 -17.01 -6.28
C GLU A 397 14.70 -17.30 -4.82
N VAL A 398 15.45 -18.21 -4.18
CA VAL A 398 15.32 -18.50 -2.75
C VAL A 398 15.59 -17.25 -1.90
N SER A 399 16.62 -16.47 -2.25
CA SER A 399 16.91 -15.19 -1.59
C SER A 399 15.76 -14.19 -1.77
N ALA A 400 15.15 -14.11 -2.95
CA ALA A 400 13.99 -13.25 -3.19
C ALA A 400 12.76 -13.67 -2.35
N ILE A 401 12.49 -14.98 -2.24
CA ILE A 401 11.43 -15.52 -1.37
C ILE A 401 11.74 -15.19 0.10
N GLN A 402 12.97 -15.39 0.57
CA GLN A 402 13.36 -15.05 1.94
C GLN A 402 13.12 -13.56 2.25
N ARG A 403 13.42 -12.64 1.31
CA ARG A 403 13.12 -11.21 1.50
C ARG A 403 11.61 -10.96 1.64
N ALA A 404 10.77 -11.65 0.86
CA ALA A 404 9.32 -11.55 0.98
C ALA A 404 8.82 -12.09 2.34
N VAL A 405 9.41 -13.18 2.83
CA VAL A 405 9.14 -13.75 4.17
C VAL A 405 9.51 -12.75 5.25
N ASP A 406 10.76 -12.27 5.28
CA ASP A 406 11.26 -11.34 6.30
C ASP A 406 10.39 -10.07 6.40
N LEU A 407 9.99 -9.53 5.24
CA LEU A 407 9.09 -8.38 5.16
C LEU A 407 7.71 -8.70 5.77
N SER A 408 7.14 -9.86 5.42
CA SER A 408 5.83 -10.31 5.90
C SER A 408 5.84 -10.49 7.42
N GLU A 409 6.86 -11.17 7.95
CA GLU A 409 7.01 -11.39 9.40
C GLU A 409 7.12 -10.07 10.16
N ALA A 410 7.94 -9.13 9.67
CA ALA A 410 8.07 -7.82 10.26
C ALA A 410 6.77 -6.99 10.22
N ALA A 411 5.94 -7.18 9.18
CA ALA A 411 4.63 -6.54 9.08
C ALA A 411 3.63 -7.12 10.08
N LEU A 412 3.60 -8.45 10.25
CA LEU A 412 2.74 -9.10 11.24
C LEU A 412 3.12 -8.66 12.66
N VAL A 413 4.41 -8.67 13.02
CA VAL A 413 4.86 -8.27 14.37
C VAL A 413 4.39 -6.85 14.72
N ALA A 414 4.52 -5.90 13.80
CA ALA A 414 4.04 -4.53 14.00
C ALA A 414 2.51 -4.42 14.06
N THR A 415 1.81 -5.28 13.30
CA THR A 415 0.35 -5.37 13.35
C THR A 415 -0.12 -5.86 14.72
N LEU A 416 0.47 -6.96 15.22
CA LEU A 416 0.09 -7.57 16.50
C LEU A 416 0.25 -6.62 17.68
N ALA A 417 1.25 -5.72 17.64
CA ALA A 417 1.44 -4.69 18.65
C ALA A 417 0.22 -3.76 18.81
N GLN A 418 -0.62 -3.66 17.79
CA GLN A 418 -1.80 -2.80 17.72
C GLN A 418 -3.13 -3.56 17.87
N VAL A 419 -3.13 -4.89 17.85
CA VAL A 419 -4.34 -5.72 17.96
C VAL A 419 -4.82 -5.75 19.41
N ARG A 420 -6.08 -5.39 19.65
CA ARG A 420 -6.76 -5.46 20.95
C ARG A 420 -8.18 -5.99 20.78
N ALA A 421 -8.76 -6.54 21.86
CA ALA A 421 -10.19 -6.84 21.87
C ALA A 421 -11.00 -5.59 21.50
N GLY A 422 -12.08 -5.77 20.74
CA GLY A 422 -12.87 -4.69 20.18
C GLY A 422 -12.47 -4.27 18.77
N ASN A 423 -11.31 -4.68 18.26
CA ASN A 423 -11.00 -4.48 16.84
C ASN A 423 -11.83 -5.43 15.96
N SER A 424 -12.28 -4.93 14.81
CA SER A 424 -12.86 -5.75 13.75
C SER A 424 -11.79 -6.46 12.94
N GLU A 425 -12.15 -7.59 12.31
CA GLU A 425 -11.25 -8.30 11.40
C GLU A 425 -10.75 -7.41 10.26
N THR A 426 -11.61 -6.56 9.71
CA THR A 426 -11.23 -5.64 8.62
C THR A 426 -10.25 -4.57 9.06
N GLU A 427 -10.33 -4.06 10.29
CA GLU A 427 -9.35 -3.10 10.82
C GLU A 427 -7.98 -3.76 10.99
N ILE A 428 -7.94 -4.98 11.53
CA ILE A 428 -6.71 -5.74 11.72
C ILE A 428 -6.08 -6.07 10.34
N ARG A 429 -6.88 -6.53 9.38
CA ARG A 429 -6.44 -6.75 7.99
C ARG A 429 -5.87 -5.49 7.36
N ALA A 430 -6.55 -4.35 7.52
CA ALA A 430 -6.10 -3.08 6.96
C ALA A 430 -4.74 -2.66 7.53
N ARG A 431 -4.53 -2.82 8.84
CA ARG A 431 -3.23 -2.58 9.50
C ARG A 431 -2.15 -3.46 8.88
N LEU A 432 -2.39 -4.77 8.76
CA LEU A 432 -1.42 -5.68 8.15
C LEU A 432 -1.04 -5.27 6.73
N GLN A 433 -2.03 -4.93 5.90
CA GLN A 433 -1.79 -4.48 4.54
C GLN A 433 -0.97 -3.18 4.49
N ILE A 434 -1.28 -2.21 5.36
CA ILE A 434 -0.53 -0.96 5.49
C ILE A 434 0.92 -1.24 5.90
N GLU A 435 1.14 -2.10 6.88
CA GLU A 435 2.48 -2.44 7.36
C GLU A 435 3.32 -3.11 6.25
N MET A 436 2.73 -4.01 5.44
CA MET A 436 3.41 -4.63 4.30
C MET A 436 3.78 -3.61 3.23
N LEU A 437 2.84 -2.75 2.83
CA LEU A 437 3.08 -1.71 1.81
C LEU A 437 4.11 -0.68 2.29
N ALA A 438 4.06 -0.29 3.56
CA ALA A 438 5.01 0.65 4.16
C ALA A 438 6.44 0.11 4.19
N ARG A 439 6.62 -1.22 4.14
CA ARG A 439 7.94 -1.89 4.06
C ARG A 439 8.42 -2.13 2.63
N GLY A 440 7.64 -1.74 1.62
CA GLY A 440 8.02 -1.82 0.22
C GLY A 440 7.57 -3.08 -0.51
N ALA A 441 6.58 -3.82 0.01
CA ALA A 441 5.94 -4.87 -0.76
C ALA A 441 5.30 -4.30 -2.05
N ASP A 442 5.31 -5.08 -3.13
CA ASP A 442 4.53 -4.79 -4.35
C ASP A 442 3.02 -4.80 -4.03
N GLY A 443 2.64 -5.57 -3.02
CA GLY A 443 1.29 -5.80 -2.55
C GLY A 443 1.23 -7.09 -1.74
N PRO A 444 0.03 -7.51 -1.30
CA PRO A 444 -0.14 -8.86 -0.79
C PRO A 444 -0.04 -9.88 -1.93
N GLY A 445 0.49 -11.07 -1.64
CA GLY A 445 0.60 -12.17 -2.61
C GLY A 445 -0.75 -12.77 -3.00
N PHE A 446 -1.72 -12.69 -2.09
CA PHE A 446 -3.10 -13.15 -2.19
C PHE A 446 -4.00 -12.33 -1.27
N ASP A 447 -5.31 -12.58 -1.25
CA ASP A 447 -6.22 -11.87 -0.36
C ASP A 447 -5.94 -12.22 1.10
N LEU A 448 -5.55 -11.22 1.90
CA LEU A 448 -5.21 -11.40 3.31
C LEU A 448 -6.41 -11.90 4.12
N ILE A 449 -6.24 -13.05 4.78
CA ILE A 449 -7.25 -13.65 5.65
C ILE A 449 -6.91 -13.29 7.10
N VAL A 450 -7.87 -12.66 7.77
CA VAL A 450 -7.82 -12.36 9.20
C VAL A 450 -9.17 -12.71 9.79
N LEU A 451 -9.24 -13.79 10.58
CA LEU A 451 -10.51 -14.36 11.05
C LEU A 451 -10.49 -14.59 12.55
N ALA A 452 -11.52 -14.08 13.24
CA ALA A 452 -11.66 -14.13 14.69
C ALA A 452 -12.67 -15.18 15.14
N GLY A 453 -12.39 -15.84 16.27
CA GLY A 453 -13.25 -16.83 16.90
C GLY A 453 -13.59 -17.98 15.94
N GLY A 454 -14.85 -18.43 15.94
CA GLY A 454 -15.33 -19.52 15.09
C GLY A 454 -15.21 -19.27 13.59
N ALA A 455 -15.07 -18.01 13.15
CA ALA A 455 -14.85 -17.70 11.74
C ALA A 455 -13.53 -18.25 11.21
N SER A 456 -12.53 -18.44 12.08
CA SER A 456 -11.23 -19.03 11.71
C SER A 456 -11.36 -20.46 11.17
N ALA A 457 -12.50 -21.15 11.39
CA ALA A 457 -12.78 -22.46 10.84
C ALA A 457 -13.06 -22.45 9.31
N ASP A 458 -13.29 -21.28 8.71
CA ASP A 458 -13.47 -21.13 7.27
C ASP A 458 -12.12 -20.90 6.57
N CYS A 459 -11.61 -21.92 5.87
CA CYS A 459 -10.31 -21.87 5.18
C CYS A 459 -10.23 -20.76 4.13
N HIS A 460 -11.37 -20.28 3.61
CA HIS A 460 -11.44 -19.19 2.62
C HIS A 460 -12.30 -18.03 3.13
N GLY A 461 -12.42 -17.91 4.46
CA GLY A 461 -13.27 -16.91 5.08
C GLY A 461 -12.86 -15.49 4.70
N ILE A 462 -13.86 -14.65 4.42
CA ILE A 462 -13.64 -13.24 4.09
C ILE A 462 -13.74 -12.42 5.39
N PRO A 463 -12.73 -11.60 5.72
CA PRO A 463 -12.77 -10.71 6.89
C PRO A 463 -13.95 -9.75 6.85
N SER A 464 -14.62 -9.56 8.00
CA SER A 464 -15.83 -8.75 8.14
C SER A 464 -15.66 -7.60 9.14
N SER A 465 -16.25 -6.45 8.84
CA SER A 465 -16.33 -5.32 9.77
C SER A 465 -17.31 -5.56 10.93
N GLU A 466 -18.18 -6.56 10.80
CA GLU A 466 -19.17 -6.90 11.83
C GLU A 466 -18.63 -7.92 12.85
N ARG A 467 -17.58 -8.67 12.49
CA ARG A 467 -16.93 -9.61 13.40
C ARG A 467 -15.86 -8.88 14.21
N ILE A 468 -16.16 -8.74 15.49
CA ILE A 468 -15.33 -8.06 16.48
C ILE A 468 -14.57 -9.09 17.30
N LEU A 469 -13.26 -8.90 17.41
CA LEU A 469 -12.36 -9.71 18.22
C LEU A 469 -12.71 -9.61 19.70
N LYS A 470 -12.90 -10.74 20.38
CA LYS A 470 -13.23 -10.82 21.81
C LYS A 470 -12.13 -11.56 22.59
N PRO A 471 -12.04 -11.37 23.91
CA PRO A 471 -11.20 -12.21 24.76
C PRO A 471 -11.57 -13.69 24.59
N GLY A 472 -10.55 -14.55 24.51
CA GLY A 472 -10.68 -16.00 24.29
C GLY A 472 -10.80 -16.43 22.82
N ASP A 473 -11.03 -15.50 21.89
CA ASP A 473 -11.09 -15.80 20.47
C ASP A 473 -9.71 -16.21 19.94
N ALA A 474 -9.69 -17.24 19.08
CA ALA A 474 -8.59 -17.44 18.16
C ALA A 474 -8.59 -16.33 17.10
N LEU A 475 -7.42 -15.91 16.66
CA LEU A 475 -7.23 -14.94 15.58
C LEU A 475 -6.24 -15.54 14.58
N LEU A 476 -6.78 -16.05 13.48
CA LEU A 476 -6.01 -16.65 12.39
C LEU A 476 -5.61 -15.57 11.40
N PHE A 477 -4.33 -15.50 11.09
CA PHE A 477 -3.76 -14.70 10.00
C PHE A 477 -3.20 -15.65 8.97
N ASP A 478 -3.65 -15.54 7.74
CA ASP A 478 -3.03 -16.15 6.58
C ASP A 478 -2.70 -15.05 5.58
N PHE A 479 -1.40 -14.86 5.36
CA PHE A 479 -0.84 -13.65 4.78
C PHE A 479 0.54 -13.89 4.18
N GLY A 480 0.88 -13.07 3.20
CA GLY A 480 2.21 -13.05 2.62
C GLY A 480 2.38 -11.89 1.67
N ALA A 481 3.55 -11.26 1.69
CA ALA A 481 3.88 -10.16 0.79
C ALA A 481 4.36 -10.69 -0.55
N LYS A 482 4.06 -9.92 -1.60
CA LYS A 482 4.74 -10.04 -2.89
C LYS A 482 5.84 -8.99 -2.95
N LEU A 483 7.05 -9.42 -3.32
CA LEU A 483 8.21 -8.54 -3.49
C LEU A 483 9.02 -8.97 -4.70
N ASN A 484 9.13 -8.08 -5.69
CA ASN A 484 9.82 -8.32 -6.96
C ASN A 484 9.34 -9.61 -7.66
N GLY A 485 8.02 -9.84 -7.63
CA GLY A 485 7.40 -11.01 -8.27
C GLY A 485 7.34 -12.27 -7.41
N TYR A 486 8.18 -12.42 -6.38
CA TYR A 486 8.16 -13.58 -5.48
C TYR A 486 7.26 -13.33 -4.27
N SER A 487 6.68 -14.40 -3.75
CA SER A 487 5.72 -14.34 -2.65
C SER A 487 6.22 -15.11 -1.43
N ALA A 488 5.78 -14.66 -0.26
CA ALA A 488 5.73 -15.47 0.95
C ALA A 488 4.31 -16.03 1.14
N ASP A 489 4.19 -17.10 1.91
CA ASP A 489 2.91 -17.65 2.35
C ASP A 489 3.01 -18.13 3.81
N ILE A 490 2.33 -17.45 4.72
CA ILE A 490 2.49 -17.67 6.14
C ILE A 490 1.15 -17.60 6.84
N THR A 491 0.81 -18.68 7.52
CA THR A 491 -0.30 -18.72 8.48
C THR A 491 0.19 -18.80 9.92
N ARG A 492 -0.37 -17.95 10.79
CA ARG A 492 -0.24 -18.03 12.25
C ARG A 492 -1.59 -17.80 12.93
N THR A 493 -1.86 -18.61 13.95
CA THR A 493 -3.05 -18.44 14.81
C THR A 493 -2.62 -17.95 16.20
N TYR A 494 -3.22 -16.86 16.67
CA TYR A 494 -3.01 -16.27 17.99
C TYR A 494 -4.28 -16.38 18.84
N PHE A 495 -4.20 -16.12 20.14
CA PHE A 495 -5.37 -15.99 21.01
C PHE A 495 -5.44 -14.61 21.65
N CYS A 496 -6.63 -14.02 21.72
CA CYS A 496 -6.84 -12.71 22.32
C CYS A 496 -7.01 -12.83 23.84
N GLU A 497 -6.12 -12.21 24.61
CA GLU A 497 -6.08 -12.07 26.08
C GLU A 497 -5.94 -13.38 26.90
N GLU A 498 -6.69 -14.42 26.55
CA GLU A 498 -6.75 -15.73 27.19
C GLU A 498 -6.96 -16.87 26.18
N VAL A 499 -6.76 -18.11 26.63
CA VAL A 499 -6.85 -19.32 25.79
C VAL A 499 -7.78 -20.32 26.47
N PRO A 500 -8.92 -20.69 25.86
CA PRO A 500 -9.75 -21.77 26.36
C PRO A 500 -9.03 -23.12 26.26
N GLU A 501 -9.10 -23.96 27.30
CA GLU A 501 -8.41 -25.26 27.36
C GLU A 501 -8.73 -26.22 26.18
N PRO A 502 -9.98 -26.33 25.68
CA PRO A 502 -10.26 -27.14 24.49
C PRO A 502 -9.51 -26.64 23.24
N HIS A 503 -9.33 -25.32 23.10
CA HIS A 503 -8.65 -24.70 21.96
C HIS A 503 -7.12 -24.90 22.04
N ARG A 504 -6.55 -24.89 23.26
CA ARG A 504 -5.13 -25.21 23.49
C ARG A 504 -4.77 -26.58 22.94
N ARG A 505 -5.59 -27.60 23.22
CA ARG A 505 -5.32 -28.96 22.76
C ARG A 505 -5.31 -29.07 21.23
N LEU A 506 -6.27 -28.43 20.58
CA LEU A 506 -6.36 -28.40 19.11
C LEU A 506 -5.13 -27.71 18.50
N TYR A 507 -4.68 -26.60 19.10
CA TYR A 507 -3.47 -25.89 18.68
C TYR A 507 -2.21 -26.76 18.81
N GLU A 508 -2.02 -27.43 19.94
CA GLU A 508 -0.86 -28.29 20.18
C GLU A 508 -0.76 -29.45 19.17
N VAL A 509 -1.90 -30.00 18.75
CA VAL A 509 -1.94 -31.06 17.73
C VAL A 509 -1.52 -30.53 16.36
N VAL A 510 -1.98 -29.34 15.97
CA VAL A 510 -1.56 -28.69 14.72
C VAL A 510 -0.07 -28.34 14.75
N LEU A 511 0.43 -27.85 15.89
CA LEU A 511 1.85 -27.55 16.10
C LEU A 511 2.72 -28.79 15.91
N GLU A 512 2.31 -29.93 16.49
CA GLU A 512 3.03 -31.19 16.32
C GLU A 512 3.00 -31.68 14.87
N ALA A 513 1.85 -31.57 14.20
CA ALA A 513 1.72 -31.93 12.78
C ALA A 513 2.65 -31.09 11.88
N ASN A 514 2.72 -29.77 12.12
CA ASN A 514 3.63 -28.87 11.41
C ASN A 514 5.10 -29.25 11.69
N ARG A 515 5.45 -29.55 12.95
CA ARG A 515 6.80 -29.99 13.33
C ARG A 515 7.20 -31.27 12.58
N VAL A 516 6.35 -32.29 12.58
CA VAL A 516 6.57 -33.55 11.85
C VAL A 516 6.77 -33.29 10.37
N GLY A 517 5.95 -32.44 9.76
CA GLY A 517 6.08 -32.09 8.35
C GLY A 517 7.43 -31.44 8.05
N ARG A 518 7.81 -30.40 8.80
CA ARG A 518 9.08 -29.67 8.58
C ARG A 518 10.30 -30.54 8.80
N GLU A 519 10.28 -31.43 9.79
CA GLU A 519 11.42 -32.32 10.09
C GLU A 519 11.54 -33.48 9.09
N MET A 520 10.44 -33.89 8.46
CA MET A 520 10.44 -34.97 7.48
C MET A 520 10.92 -34.51 6.10
N VAL A 521 10.86 -33.21 5.79
CA VAL A 521 11.30 -32.69 4.49
C VAL A 521 12.79 -32.97 4.25
N ALA A 522 13.08 -33.70 3.19
CA ALA A 522 14.41 -33.98 2.69
C ALA A 522 14.35 -34.45 1.23
N PRO A 523 15.45 -34.35 0.45
CA PRO A 523 15.50 -34.93 -0.89
C PRO A 523 15.17 -36.43 -0.89
N GLY A 524 14.42 -36.87 -1.90
CA GLY A 524 14.05 -38.27 -2.10
C GLY A 524 12.82 -38.72 -1.31
N ILE A 525 12.31 -37.93 -0.38
CA ILE A 525 11.05 -38.22 0.32
C ILE A 525 9.89 -38.12 -0.66
N ALA A 526 9.05 -39.16 -0.73
CA ALA A 526 7.85 -39.12 -1.54
C ALA A 526 6.84 -38.15 -0.93
N ILE A 527 6.23 -37.33 -1.77
CA ILE A 527 5.27 -36.31 -1.35
C ILE A 527 4.05 -36.93 -0.66
N HIS A 528 3.57 -38.07 -1.17
CA HIS A 528 2.53 -38.89 -0.56
C HIS A 528 2.86 -39.21 0.90
N ASP A 529 4.09 -39.66 1.16
CA ASP A 529 4.50 -40.09 2.49
C ASP A 529 4.57 -38.90 3.46
N LEU A 530 4.99 -37.73 2.97
CA LEU A 530 5.01 -36.48 3.75
C LEU A 530 3.59 -36.06 4.18
N ASP A 531 2.66 -35.92 3.23
CA ASP A 531 1.27 -35.54 3.55
C ASP A 531 0.59 -36.61 4.42
N HIS A 532 0.82 -37.89 4.12
CA HIS A 532 0.30 -38.99 4.93
C HIS A 532 0.80 -38.93 6.38
N ALA A 533 2.09 -38.71 6.60
CA ALA A 533 2.68 -38.62 7.94
C ALA A 533 2.08 -37.46 8.74
N VAL A 534 2.01 -36.27 8.13
CA VAL A 534 1.46 -35.08 8.78
C VAL A 534 -0.01 -35.24 9.13
N GLN A 535 -0.83 -35.71 8.19
CA GLN A 535 -2.25 -35.94 8.47
C GLN A 535 -2.50 -37.07 9.48
N SER A 536 -1.59 -38.05 9.58
CA SER A 536 -1.73 -39.13 10.56
C SER A 536 -1.60 -38.61 11.99
N VAL A 537 -0.74 -37.61 12.24
CA VAL A 537 -0.68 -36.91 13.54
C VAL A 537 -2.05 -36.34 13.93
N LEU A 538 -2.74 -35.70 12.98
CA LEU A 538 -4.07 -35.11 13.19
C LEU A 538 -5.14 -36.19 13.42
N ARG A 539 -5.12 -37.26 12.62
CA ARG A 539 -6.07 -38.39 12.73
C ARG A 539 -5.91 -39.17 14.03
N ASP A 540 -4.69 -39.50 14.40
CA ASP A 540 -4.38 -40.27 15.62
C ASP A 540 -4.72 -39.49 16.89
N ALA A 541 -4.73 -38.16 16.81
CA ALA A 541 -5.24 -37.28 17.87
C ALA A 541 -6.78 -37.19 17.93
N GLY A 542 -7.51 -37.83 17.00
CA GLY A 542 -8.97 -37.91 16.98
C GLY A 542 -9.68 -36.84 16.12
N TYR A 543 -8.94 -36.09 15.28
CA TYR A 543 -9.47 -34.96 14.52
C TYR A 543 -9.66 -35.24 13.03
N ASP A 544 -9.83 -36.49 12.61
CA ASP A 544 -10.01 -36.87 11.20
C ASP A 544 -11.10 -36.05 10.47
N ALA A 545 -12.25 -35.86 11.13
CA ALA A 545 -13.38 -35.10 10.57
C ALA A 545 -13.13 -33.59 10.43
N ASN A 546 -12.06 -33.05 11.04
CA ASN A 546 -11.72 -31.64 11.05
C ASN A 546 -10.65 -31.27 10.00
N ILE A 547 -10.05 -32.26 9.33
CA ILE A 547 -9.07 -32.05 8.25
C ILE A 547 -9.82 -31.63 6.98
N ARG A 548 -9.36 -30.56 6.31
CA ARG A 548 -10.05 -29.98 5.14
C ARG A 548 -9.25 -30.00 3.85
N HIS A 549 -7.93 -29.99 3.95
CA HIS A 549 -7.05 -29.84 2.79
C HIS A 549 -5.75 -30.63 2.99
N LYS A 550 -4.99 -30.70 1.89
CA LYS A 550 -3.64 -31.26 1.80
C LYS A 550 -2.65 -30.45 2.66
N VAL A 551 -1.47 -31.01 2.96
CA VAL A 551 -0.47 -30.36 3.83
C VAL A 551 0.23 -29.13 3.24
N GLY A 552 0.20 -28.94 1.92
CA GLY A 552 0.81 -27.75 1.32
C GLY A 552 0.96 -27.79 -0.20
N HIS A 553 1.78 -26.89 -0.73
CA HIS A 553 2.05 -26.71 -2.15
C HIS A 553 3.45 -26.12 -2.39
N GLY A 554 3.89 -26.06 -3.64
CA GLY A 554 5.06 -25.29 -4.03
C GLY A 554 4.78 -23.79 -3.96
N LEU A 555 5.82 -23.02 -3.66
CA LEU A 555 5.78 -21.56 -3.57
C LEU A 555 6.90 -20.91 -4.38
N GLY A 556 6.61 -19.77 -5.02
CA GLY A 556 7.60 -19.00 -5.78
C GLY A 556 7.04 -17.70 -6.37
N LEU A 557 6.94 -17.63 -7.69
CA LEU A 557 6.33 -16.48 -8.39
C LEU A 557 4.80 -16.51 -8.33
N ASP A 558 4.25 -17.72 -8.22
CA ASP A 558 2.87 -17.98 -7.81
C ASP A 558 2.82 -18.39 -6.35
N ILE A 559 1.67 -18.13 -5.71
CA ILE A 559 1.34 -18.67 -4.39
C ILE A 559 1.23 -20.19 -4.45
N HIS A 560 0.43 -20.69 -5.41
CA HIS A 560 0.24 -22.12 -5.63
C HIS A 560 0.95 -22.57 -6.91
N GLU A 561 2.13 -23.17 -6.76
CA GLU A 561 2.86 -23.82 -7.85
C GLU A 561 3.11 -25.31 -7.56
N ALA A 562 3.75 -26.01 -8.50
CA ALA A 562 4.18 -27.39 -8.29
C ALA A 562 5.32 -27.44 -7.24
N PRO A 563 5.41 -28.51 -6.44
CA PRO A 563 4.50 -29.66 -6.44
C PRO A 563 3.27 -29.44 -5.55
N GLN A 564 2.22 -30.25 -5.73
CA GLN A 564 1.08 -30.30 -4.80
C GLN A 564 1.41 -31.32 -3.70
N LEU A 565 1.46 -30.90 -2.43
CA LEU A 565 1.80 -31.79 -1.32
C LEU A 565 0.58 -32.53 -0.83
N MET A 566 0.21 -33.61 -1.51
CA MET A 566 -1.00 -34.38 -1.22
C MET A 566 -0.78 -35.89 -1.32
N VAL A 567 -1.53 -36.65 -0.51
CA VAL A 567 -1.68 -38.10 -0.63
C VAL A 567 -2.08 -38.44 -2.07
N GLY A 568 -1.30 -39.34 -2.66
CA GLY A 568 -1.45 -39.80 -4.04
C GLY A 568 -0.47 -39.18 -5.02
N ASN A 569 0.22 -38.10 -4.63
CA ASN A 569 1.37 -37.61 -5.38
C ASN A 569 2.64 -38.40 -4.99
N HIS A 570 3.10 -39.29 -5.87
CA HIS A 570 4.26 -40.15 -5.63
C HIS A 570 5.58 -39.58 -6.17
N GLU A 571 5.60 -38.32 -6.62
CA GLU A 571 6.85 -37.64 -6.91
C GLU A 571 7.68 -37.45 -5.63
N THR A 572 8.99 -37.35 -5.79
CA THR A 572 9.93 -37.15 -4.68
C THR A 572 10.36 -35.70 -4.58
N LEU A 573 10.51 -35.21 -3.35
CA LEU A 573 11.12 -33.91 -3.08
C LEU A 573 12.56 -33.86 -3.60
N GLN A 574 12.96 -32.71 -4.13
CA GLN A 574 14.28 -32.46 -4.71
C GLN A 574 14.89 -31.22 -4.07
N GLU A 575 16.21 -31.20 -3.93
CA GLU A 575 16.96 -30.01 -3.50
C GLU A 575 16.58 -28.79 -4.35
N GLY A 576 16.38 -27.64 -3.69
CA GLY A 576 16.00 -26.38 -4.32
C GLY A 576 14.49 -26.20 -4.50
N MET A 577 13.65 -27.20 -4.18
CA MET A 577 12.21 -26.95 -4.05
C MET A 577 11.92 -26.04 -2.85
N VAL A 578 10.99 -25.10 -3.01
CA VAL A 578 10.40 -24.32 -1.92
C VAL A 578 8.92 -24.68 -1.85
N ILE A 579 8.47 -25.08 -0.66
CA ILE A 579 7.14 -25.64 -0.38
C ILE A 579 6.56 -25.07 0.92
N THR A 580 5.24 -25.06 1.06
CA THR A 580 4.55 -24.77 2.31
C THR A 580 4.32 -26.05 3.13
N ILE A 581 4.36 -25.93 4.46
CA ILE A 581 3.93 -26.97 5.41
C ILE A 581 2.87 -26.36 6.34
N GLU A 582 1.60 -26.55 5.99
CA GLU A 582 0.45 -25.81 6.52
C GLU A 582 -0.68 -26.70 7.08
N PRO A 583 -0.41 -27.71 7.93
CA PRO A 583 -1.50 -28.48 8.52
C PRO A 583 -2.45 -27.57 9.32
N GLY A 584 -3.73 -27.91 9.27
CA GLY A 584 -4.77 -27.17 9.98
C GLY A 584 -5.93 -28.06 10.40
N LEU A 585 -6.59 -27.66 11.47
CA LEU A 585 -7.81 -28.28 12.00
C LEU A 585 -8.92 -27.24 12.07
N TYR A 586 -10.09 -27.60 11.56
CA TYR A 586 -11.22 -26.69 11.42
C TYR A 586 -12.47 -27.31 12.04
N GLU A 587 -12.91 -26.77 13.16
CA GLU A 587 -14.16 -27.10 13.83
C GLU A 587 -15.19 -25.99 13.52
N PRO A 588 -16.16 -26.25 12.63
CA PRO A 588 -17.10 -25.23 12.16
C PRO A 588 -17.79 -24.49 13.30
N ASP A 589 -17.88 -23.17 13.18
CA ASP A 589 -18.47 -22.26 14.17
C ASP A 589 -17.76 -22.22 15.54
N VAL A 590 -16.72 -23.03 15.75
CA VAL A 590 -15.97 -23.12 17.01
C VAL A 590 -14.58 -22.49 16.88
N ILE A 591 -13.72 -23.05 16.03
CA ILE A 591 -12.32 -22.61 15.86
C ILE A 591 -11.68 -23.24 14.62
N GLY A 592 -10.81 -22.49 13.96
CA GLY A 592 -9.80 -23.03 13.07
C GLY A 592 -8.40 -22.65 13.55
N VAL A 593 -7.48 -23.61 13.49
CA VAL A 593 -6.07 -23.38 13.73
C VAL A 593 -5.30 -23.91 12.54
N ARG A 594 -4.44 -23.06 11.98
CA ARG A 594 -3.44 -23.42 10.97
C ARG A 594 -2.10 -22.80 11.35
N ILE A 595 -1.03 -23.54 11.11
CA ILE A 595 0.36 -23.11 11.30
C ILE A 595 1.12 -23.51 10.04
N GLU A 596 1.66 -22.51 9.37
CA GLU A 596 2.27 -22.68 8.06
C GLU A 596 3.66 -22.08 7.98
N ASP A 597 4.56 -22.81 7.33
CA ASP A 597 5.92 -22.33 7.10
C ASP A 597 6.33 -22.57 5.66
N ASP A 598 7.07 -21.60 5.12
CA ASP A 598 7.82 -21.72 3.88
C ASP A 598 9.11 -22.50 4.14
N VAL A 599 9.30 -23.60 3.41
CA VAL A 599 10.39 -24.55 3.63
C VAL A 599 11.15 -24.80 2.33
N LEU A 600 12.47 -24.57 2.38
CA LEU A 600 13.41 -24.95 1.34
C LEU A 600 13.90 -26.38 1.57
N VAL A 601 13.82 -27.22 0.55
CA VAL A 601 14.49 -28.53 0.52
C VAL A 601 15.98 -28.30 0.24
N THR A 602 16.86 -28.67 1.16
CA THR A 602 18.32 -28.55 1.01
C THR A 602 18.92 -29.87 0.52
N ASP A 603 20.23 -29.92 0.28
CA ASP A 603 20.98 -31.11 -0.13
C ASP A 603 20.81 -32.34 0.79
N SER A 604 20.48 -32.11 2.06
CA SER A 604 20.51 -33.11 3.13
C SER A 604 19.31 -33.06 4.06
N GLY A 605 18.33 -32.18 3.81
CA GLY A 605 17.17 -32.00 4.68
C GLY A 605 16.31 -30.81 4.28
N ALA A 606 15.96 -29.99 5.27
CA ALA A 606 15.09 -28.84 5.12
C ALA A 606 15.65 -27.60 5.83
N LYS A 607 15.30 -26.43 5.31
CA LYS A 607 15.47 -25.14 5.97
C LYS A 607 14.14 -24.38 5.95
N SER A 608 13.60 -24.09 7.12
CA SER A 608 12.49 -23.15 7.24
C SER A 608 12.98 -21.74 6.89
N LEU A 609 12.30 -21.10 5.94
CA LEU A 609 12.51 -19.69 5.61
C LEU A 609 11.76 -18.80 6.60
N THR A 610 10.60 -19.26 7.08
CA THR A 610 9.79 -18.63 8.13
C THR A 610 10.44 -18.80 9.51
N SER A 611 10.61 -17.70 10.23
CA SER A 611 11.21 -17.60 11.56
C SER A 611 10.21 -17.27 12.69
N LEU A 612 8.98 -16.86 12.35
CA LEU A 612 7.93 -16.55 13.32
C LEU A 612 7.72 -17.70 14.31
N PRO A 613 7.56 -17.41 15.62
CA PRO A 613 7.22 -18.41 16.63
C PRO A 613 5.99 -19.22 16.22
N ARG A 614 6.02 -20.52 16.54
CA ARG A 614 4.93 -21.47 16.23
C ARG A 614 4.20 -21.91 17.48
N GLU A 615 4.82 -21.68 18.63
CA GLU A 615 4.22 -21.94 19.93
C GLU A 615 3.01 -21.05 20.14
N LEU A 616 2.09 -21.54 20.95
CA LEU A 616 0.87 -20.80 21.27
C LEU A 616 1.21 -19.44 21.88
N GLN A 617 0.69 -18.38 21.28
CA GLN A 617 0.87 -17.01 21.75
C GLN A 617 -0.46 -16.33 22.08
N VAL A 618 -0.43 -15.51 23.13
CA VAL A 618 -1.54 -14.69 23.59
C VAL A 618 -1.20 -13.23 23.37
N ILE A 619 -2.09 -12.50 22.70
CA ILE A 619 -1.93 -11.11 22.31
C ILE A 619 -3.02 -10.24 22.94
N GLY A 620 -2.96 -8.92 22.72
CA GLY A 620 -4.06 -8.03 23.07
C GLY A 620 -4.14 -7.61 24.54
N ARG A 621 -3.10 -7.87 25.33
CA ARG A 621 -3.00 -7.46 26.73
C ARG A 621 -2.64 -5.99 26.92
#